data_AF-A0A1B7N999-F1
#
_entry.id   AF-A0A1B7N999-F1
#
_cell.length_a   1.000
_cell.length_b   1.000
_cell.length_c   1.000
_cell.angle_alpha   90.00
_cell.angle_beta   90.00
_cell.angle_gamma   90.00
#
_symmetry.space_group_name_H-M   'P 1'
#
loop_
_entity.id
_entity.type
_entity.pdbx_description
1 polymer ?
#
loop_
_entity_poly.entity_id
_entity_poly.type
_entity_poly.pdbx_seq_one_letter_code
_entity_poly.pdbx_strand_id
1 'polypeptide(L)'
;MIFFSKKPKPSALPPGWPSPFHNKCSQRECQHANNPQTVKGVYQCRGVPGGFYCDGTYKISSTRARETEHYLQEMAMARRSAEEEQRKRKISEMRRPELGLRRTGTDRRIPDERERLGRRRAPRGTENKRPQAHAPYSGSRPSQSEIESEYRTDQILMNLYPEQQIRPRW
;
A
#
# COMPACT_ATOMS: atom_id res chain seq x y z
N MET A 1 -18.10 -18.67 -42.33
CA MET A 1 -18.07 -19.17 -40.94
C MET A 1 -18.86 -18.21 -40.08
N ILE A 2 -20.02 -18.63 -39.57
CA ILE A 2 -20.89 -17.76 -38.76
C ILE A 2 -20.41 -17.86 -37.31
N PHE A 3 -19.71 -16.83 -36.83
CA PHE A 3 -19.37 -16.69 -35.41
C PHE A 3 -20.64 -16.33 -34.65
N PHE A 4 -21.31 -17.33 -34.08
CA PHE A 4 -22.33 -17.09 -33.07
C PHE A 4 -21.63 -16.59 -31.80
N SER A 5 -21.37 -15.29 -31.76
CA SER A 5 -21.02 -14.57 -30.53
C SER A 5 -22.19 -14.71 -29.56
N LYS A 6 -22.18 -15.80 -28.79
CA LYS A 6 -23.12 -16.01 -27.69
C LYS A 6 -22.98 -14.80 -26.79
N LYS A 7 -23.99 -13.91 -26.81
CA LYS A 7 -24.08 -12.79 -25.88
C LYS A 7 -23.81 -13.35 -24.47
N PRO A 8 -22.89 -12.76 -23.68
CA PRO A 8 -22.61 -13.25 -22.35
C PRO A 8 -23.94 -13.32 -21.61
N LYS A 9 -24.31 -14.53 -21.16
CA LYS A 9 -25.56 -14.71 -20.43
C LYS A 9 -25.49 -13.78 -19.21
N PRO A 10 -26.48 -12.90 -19.01
CA PRO A 10 -26.51 -12.09 -17.80
C PRO A 10 -26.38 -13.04 -16.62
N SER A 11 -25.44 -12.73 -15.73
CA SER A 11 -25.22 -13.46 -14.49
C SER A 11 -26.59 -13.73 -13.86
N ALA A 12 -26.97 -15.00 -13.73
CA ALA A 12 -28.26 -15.39 -13.14
C ALA A 12 -28.33 -15.09 -11.62
N LEU A 13 -27.31 -14.41 -11.09
CA LEU A 13 -27.21 -14.03 -9.70
C LEU A 13 -27.83 -12.64 -9.49
N PRO A 14 -28.46 -12.40 -8.33
CA PRO A 14 -29.00 -11.10 -7.98
C PRO A 14 -27.98 -9.96 -8.10
N PRO A 15 -28.42 -8.72 -8.39
CA PRO A 15 -27.56 -7.54 -8.29
C PRO A 15 -26.92 -7.41 -6.90
N GLY A 16 -25.67 -6.95 -6.83
CA GLY A 16 -24.96 -6.74 -5.56
C GLY A 16 -24.11 -7.92 -5.07
N TRP A 17 -24.03 -9.01 -5.84
CA TRP A 17 -23.17 -10.14 -5.48
C TRP A 17 -21.68 -9.81 -5.67
N PRO A 18 -20.77 -10.27 -4.80
CA PRO A 18 -19.37 -9.82 -4.83
C PRO A 18 -18.61 -10.30 -6.08
N SER A 19 -19.03 -11.41 -6.68
CA SER A 19 -18.51 -11.88 -7.95
C SER A 19 -19.54 -12.76 -8.68
N PRO A 20 -19.44 -12.86 -10.02
CA PRO A 20 -20.36 -13.70 -10.81
C PRO A 20 -20.20 -15.21 -10.54
N PHE A 21 -19.14 -15.61 -9.82
CA PHE A 21 -18.84 -17.02 -9.50
C PHE A 21 -19.25 -17.44 -8.09
N HIS A 22 -19.83 -16.53 -7.30
CA HIS A 22 -20.48 -16.90 -6.05
C HIS A 22 -21.68 -17.82 -6.32
N ASN A 23 -22.04 -18.63 -5.33
CA ASN A 23 -23.03 -19.70 -5.48
C ASN A 23 -24.23 -19.49 -4.57
N LYS A 24 -25.43 -19.63 -5.15
CA LYS A 24 -26.68 -19.51 -4.42
C LYS A 24 -27.00 -20.79 -3.67
N CYS A 25 -27.39 -20.63 -2.41
CA CYS A 25 -27.91 -21.70 -1.58
C CYS A 25 -29.19 -22.29 -2.18
N SER A 26 -29.45 -23.58 -1.92
CA SER A 26 -30.69 -24.26 -2.28
C SER A 26 -31.91 -23.70 -1.55
N GLN A 27 -31.72 -23.14 -0.36
CA GLN A 27 -32.77 -22.51 0.43
C GLN A 27 -33.19 -21.18 -0.22
N ARG A 28 -34.49 -21.04 -0.54
CA ARG A 28 -35.01 -19.91 -1.32
C ARG A 28 -34.82 -18.57 -0.62
N GLU A 29 -34.94 -18.55 0.70
CA GLU A 29 -34.85 -17.36 1.55
C GLU A 29 -33.39 -16.99 1.90
N CYS A 30 -32.45 -17.91 1.68
CA CYS A 30 -31.04 -17.64 1.94
C CYS A 30 -30.44 -16.80 0.81
N GLN A 31 -30.19 -15.52 1.11
CA GLN A 31 -29.54 -14.58 0.19
C GLN A 31 -28.00 -14.55 0.31
N HIS A 32 -27.42 -15.46 1.12
CA HIS A 32 -25.99 -15.49 1.32
C HIS A 32 -25.25 -15.92 0.04
N ALA A 33 -24.26 -15.11 -0.35
CA ALA A 33 -23.39 -15.39 -1.47
C ALA A 33 -22.27 -16.35 -1.03
N ASN A 34 -22.41 -17.65 -1.32
CA ASN A 34 -21.38 -18.62 -0.96
C ASN A 34 -20.14 -18.47 -1.84
N ASN A 35 -18.96 -18.68 -1.24
CA ASN A 35 -17.68 -18.53 -1.93
C ASN A 35 -17.59 -19.41 -3.18
N PRO A 36 -16.92 -18.93 -4.25
CA PRO A 36 -16.62 -19.74 -5.42
C PRO A 36 -15.85 -21.01 -5.04
N GLN A 37 -16.11 -22.13 -5.73
CA GLN A 37 -15.46 -23.41 -5.50
C GLN A 37 -14.83 -23.90 -6.80
N THR A 38 -13.59 -24.37 -6.72
CA THR A 38 -12.82 -24.91 -7.87
C THR A 38 -12.99 -26.41 -8.05
N VAL A 39 -13.71 -27.08 -7.15
CA VAL A 39 -13.94 -28.53 -7.20
C VAL A 39 -15.43 -28.81 -7.36
N LYS A 40 -15.78 -29.74 -8.25
CA LYS A 40 -17.15 -30.24 -8.42
C LYS A 40 -17.62 -30.90 -7.13
N GLY A 41 -18.83 -30.59 -6.68
CA GLY A 41 -19.38 -31.21 -5.48
C GLY A 41 -20.66 -30.58 -4.98
N VAL A 42 -21.10 -31.05 -3.81
CA VAL A 42 -22.17 -30.45 -3.02
C VAL A 42 -21.53 -29.88 -1.76
N TYR A 43 -21.79 -28.62 -1.48
CA TYR A 43 -21.18 -27.89 -0.37
C TYR A 43 -22.26 -27.34 0.55
N GLN A 44 -21.93 -27.23 1.83
CA GLN A 44 -22.82 -26.65 2.84
C GLN A 44 -22.80 -25.13 2.75
N CYS A 45 -23.99 -24.51 2.84
CA CYS A 45 -24.10 -23.07 2.89
C CYS A 45 -23.48 -22.53 4.18
N ARG A 46 -22.75 -21.42 4.08
CA ARG A 46 -22.17 -20.73 5.25
C ARG A 46 -22.95 -19.49 5.67
N GLY A 47 -24.16 -19.32 5.12
CA GLY A 47 -25.02 -18.20 5.45
C GLY A 47 -25.58 -18.28 6.86
N VAL A 48 -25.79 -17.13 7.48
CA VAL A 48 -26.37 -17.03 8.83
C VAL A 48 -27.59 -16.10 8.81
N PRO A 49 -28.66 -16.43 8.06
CA PRO A 49 -29.86 -15.59 7.99
C PRO A 49 -30.54 -15.53 9.37
N GLY A 50 -30.76 -14.33 9.90
CA GLY A 50 -31.43 -14.14 11.19
C GLY A 50 -30.64 -14.66 12.41
N GLY A 51 -29.33 -14.87 12.29
CA GLY A 51 -28.48 -15.33 13.40
C GLY A 51 -28.31 -16.84 13.52
N PHE A 52 -28.96 -17.64 12.68
CA PHE A 52 -28.83 -19.10 12.67
C PHE A 52 -28.14 -19.60 11.41
N TYR A 53 -27.31 -20.63 11.54
CA TYR A 53 -26.66 -21.25 10.39
C TYR A 53 -27.67 -21.81 9.40
N CYS A 54 -27.45 -21.55 8.11
CA CYS A 54 -28.27 -22.07 7.04
C CYS A 54 -27.92 -23.54 6.77
N ASP A 55 -28.85 -24.45 7.02
CA ASP A 55 -28.70 -25.90 6.72
C ASP A 55 -28.80 -26.24 5.23
N GLY A 56 -28.90 -25.21 4.38
CA GLY A 56 -28.94 -25.39 2.93
C GLY A 56 -27.62 -25.85 2.34
N THR A 57 -27.68 -26.31 1.09
CA THR A 57 -26.50 -26.71 0.33
C THR A 57 -26.48 -26.03 -1.02
N TYR A 58 -25.35 -26.05 -1.71
CA TYR A 58 -25.26 -25.61 -3.10
C TYR A 58 -24.42 -26.59 -3.91
N LYS A 59 -24.77 -26.72 -5.19
CA LYS A 59 -24.15 -27.69 -6.11
C LYS A 59 -23.23 -26.97 -7.09
N ILE A 60 -22.05 -27.54 -7.30
CA ILE A 60 -21.04 -27.03 -8.24
C ILE A 60 -20.84 -28.07 -9.33
N SER A 61 -21.12 -27.68 -10.57
CA SER A 61 -20.85 -28.51 -11.75
C SER A 61 -19.36 -28.47 -12.12
N SER A 62 -18.90 -29.49 -12.86
CA SER A 62 -17.52 -29.54 -13.36
C SER A 62 -17.16 -28.31 -14.21
N THR A 63 -18.09 -27.87 -15.06
CA THR A 63 -17.91 -26.67 -15.89
C THR A 63 -17.76 -25.42 -15.04
N ARG A 64 -18.62 -25.21 -14.04
CA ARG A 64 -18.57 -24.03 -13.17
C ARG A 64 -17.33 -24.01 -12.28
N ALA A 65 -16.87 -25.18 -11.86
CA ALA A 65 -15.62 -25.34 -11.12
C ALA A 65 -14.41 -24.88 -11.96
N ARG A 66 -14.32 -25.31 -13.23
CA ARG A 66 -13.26 -24.87 -14.17
C ARG A 66 -13.32 -23.39 -14.49
N GLU A 67 -14.50 -22.84 -14.72
CA GLU A 67 -14.66 -21.39 -14.97
C GLU A 67 -14.25 -20.57 -13.74
N THR A 68 -14.59 -21.06 -12.55
CA THR A 68 -14.17 -20.43 -11.29
C THR A 68 -12.65 -20.46 -11.13
N GLU A 69 -12.02 -21.59 -11.42
CA GLU A 69 -10.55 -21.73 -11.40
C GLU A 69 -9.89 -20.74 -12.35
N HIS A 70 -10.36 -20.68 -13.61
CA HIS A 70 -9.85 -19.73 -14.59
C HIS A 70 -9.99 -18.29 -14.13
N TYR A 71 -11.16 -17.91 -13.60
CA TYR A 71 -11.40 -16.57 -13.07
C TYR A 71 -10.47 -16.22 -11.91
N LEU A 72 -10.29 -17.14 -10.96
CA LEU A 72 -9.40 -16.93 -9.83
C LEU A 72 -7.94 -16.80 -10.28
N GLN A 73 -7.52 -17.59 -11.27
CA GLN A 73 -6.20 -17.51 -11.87
C GLN A 73 -5.97 -16.15 -12.56
N GLU A 74 -6.95 -15.68 -13.34
CA GLU A 74 -6.89 -14.37 -14.01
C GLU A 74 -6.79 -13.23 -12.99
N MET A 75 -7.63 -13.24 -11.95
CA MET A 75 -7.57 -12.26 -10.87
C MET A 75 -6.24 -12.29 -10.12
N ALA A 76 -5.67 -13.48 -9.88
CA ALA A 76 -4.37 -13.62 -9.22
C ALA A 76 -3.22 -13.10 -10.10
N MET A 77 -3.28 -13.32 -11.41
CA MET A 77 -2.32 -12.75 -12.35
C MET A 77 -2.42 -11.22 -12.40
N ALA A 78 -3.64 -10.68 -12.47
CA ALA A 78 -3.89 -9.25 -12.47
C ALA A 78 -3.40 -8.56 -11.18
N ARG A 79 -3.58 -9.21 -10.02
CA ARG A 79 -3.03 -8.69 -8.74
C ARG A 79 -1.51 -8.65 -8.76
N ARG A 80 -0.86 -9.73 -9.22
CA ARG A 80 0.62 -9.79 -9.29
C ARG A 80 1.19 -8.75 -10.26
N SER A 81 0.58 -8.56 -11.43
CA SER A 81 1.04 -7.55 -12.39
C SER A 81 0.86 -6.13 -11.85
N ALA A 82 -0.27 -5.84 -11.20
CA ALA A 82 -0.52 -4.54 -10.58
C ALA A 82 0.48 -4.23 -9.45
N GLU A 83 0.81 -5.21 -8.63
CA GLU A 83 1.82 -5.06 -7.57
C GLU A 83 3.22 -4.83 -8.14
N GLU A 84 3.60 -5.56 -9.19
CA GLU A 84 4.87 -5.37 -9.87
C GLU A 84 4.97 -3.98 -10.51
N GLU A 85 3.88 -3.50 -11.12
CA GLU A 85 3.82 -2.15 -11.68
C GLU A 85 3.95 -1.08 -10.60
N GLN A 86 3.26 -1.24 -9.47
CA GLN A 86 3.42 -0.34 -8.32
C GLN A 86 4.86 -0.35 -7.79
N ARG A 87 5.49 -1.52 -7.74
CA ARG A 87 6.90 -1.65 -7.34
C ARG A 87 7.82 -0.91 -8.33
N LYS A 88 7.61 -1.07 -9.64
CA LYS A 88 8.36 -0.35 -10.68
C LYS A 88 8.19 1.17 -10.56
N ARG A 89 6.96 1.64 -10.35
CA ARG A 89 6.65 3.07 -10.15
C ARG A 89 7.42 3.64 -8.95
N LYS A 90 7.35 2.97 -7.79
CA LYS A 90 8.10 3.38 -6.58
C LYS A 90 9.62 3.40 -6.81
N ILE A 91 10.17 2.41 -7.50
CA ILE A 91 11.61 2.38 -7.84
C ILE A 91 11.98 3.53 -8.78
N SER A 92 11.16 3.81 -9.79
CA SER A 92 11.40 4.91 -10.74
C SER A 92 11.30 6.29 -10.08
N GLU A 93 10.43 6.45 -9.09
CA GLU A 93 10.28 7.67 -8.30
C GLU A 93 11.53 7.92 -7.46
N MET A 94 12.03 6.91 -6.74
CA MET A 94 13.28 7.03 -5.97
C MET A 94 14.52 7.26 -6.84
N ARG A 95 14.53 6.74 -8.08
CA ARG A 95 15.66 6.90 -9.01
C ARG A 95 15.65 8.23 -9.77
N ARG A 96 14.57 9.02 -9.72
CA ARG A 96 14.51 10.31 -10.41
C ARG A 96 15.40 11.29 -9.64
N PRO A 97 16.54 11.73 -10.19
CA PRO A 97 17.37 12.74 -9.53
C PRO A 97 16.54 14.00 -9.39
N GLU A 98 16.61 14.66 -8.22
CA GLU A 98 16.00 15.97 -7.98
C GLU A 98 16.60 17.05 -8.92
N LEU A 99 16.15 17.07 -10.17
CA LEU A 99 16.47 18.15 -11.11
C LEU A 99 15.53 19.35 -10.92
N GLY A 100 14.72 19.37 -9.85
CA GLY A 100 13.69 20.39 -9.58
C GLY A 100 14.10 21.54 -8.67
N LEU A 101 15.13 21.40 -7.82
CA LEU A 101 15.45 22.44 -6.82
C LEU A 101 16.39 23.56 -7.31
N ARG A 102 16.73 23.63 -8.60
CA ARG A 102 17.64 24.67 -9.16
C ARG A 102 16.95 25.73 -10.04
N ARG A 103 15.66 26.04 -9.82
CA ARG A 103 14.97 27.12 -10.56
C ARG A 103 14.22 28.15 -9.70
N THR A 104 14.68 28.37 -8.48
CA THR A 104 14.44 29.60 -7.71
C THR A 104 15.76 30.33 -7.47
N GLY A 105 16.54 30.47 -8.54
CA GLY A 105 17.65 31.41 -8.61
C GLY A 105 17.09 32.81 -8.78
N THR A 106 16.84 33.46 -7.65
CA THR A 106 16.83 34.91 -7.46
C THR A 106 17.50 35.69 -8.58
N ASP A 107 16.71 36.58 -9.17
CA ASP A 107 17.09 37.81 -9.85
C ASP A 107 18.14 38.58 -9.01
N ARG A 108 19.42 38.20 -9.13
CA ARG A 108 20.54 38.97 -8.61
C ARG A 108 20.88 40.03 -9.65
N ARG A 109 20.20 41.17 -9.55
CA ARG A 109 20.77 42.46 -9.98
C ARG A 109 22.22 42.52 -9.53
N ILE A 110 23.12 42.72 -10.47
CA ILE A 110 24.53 43.05 -10.25
C ILE A 110 24.58 44.56 -9.99
N PRO A 111 24.98 45.04 -8.80
CA PRO A 111 25.50 46.39 -8.67
C PRO A 111 27.02 46.32 -8.91
N ASP A 112 27.42 46.91 -10.02
CA ASP A 112 28.75 47.45 -10.23
C ASP A 112 29.04 48.48 -9.13
N GLU A 113 30.15 48.34 -8.39
CA GLU A 113 30.86 49.43 -7.70
C GLU A 113 32.26 48.95 -7.29
N ARG A 114 33.18 49.31 -8.17
CA ARG A 114 34.51 49.86 -7.92
C ARG A 114 34.82 50.28 -6.46
N GLU A 115 36.08 50.03 -6.08
CA GLU A 115 36.86 50.81 -5.09
C GLU A 115 36.53 50.68 -3.59
N ARG A 116 37.41 49.98 -2.84
CA ARG A 116 38.41 50.65 -1.96
C ARG A 116 39.27 49.65 -1.16
N LEU A 117 40.55 49.65 -1.54
CA LEU A 117 41.74 49.80 -0.67
C LEU A 117 41.76 49.09 0.69
N GLY A 118 42.70 48.15 0.80
CA GLY A 118 43.07 47.50 2.05
C GLY A 118 43.85 48.34 3.05
N ARG A 119 43.90 47.82 4.28
CA ARG A 119 44.90 48.02 5.34
C ARG A 119 44.72 46.84 6.33
N ARG A 120 45.67 45.90 6.41
CA ARG A 120 46.82 45.79 7.35
C ARG A 120 46.50 45.36 8.79
N ARG A 121 46.98 44.14 9.12
CA ARG A 121 47.59 43.60 10.38
C ARG A 121 46.69 43.60 11.65
N ALA A 122 46.72 42.62 12.56
CA ALA A 122 47.77 41.71 13.06
C ALA A 122 47.18 40.45 13.76
N PRO A 123 47.99 39.43 14.13
CA PRO A 123 47.56 38.18 14.79
C PRO A 123 47.80 38.16 16.31
N ARG A 124 47.41 37.04 16.96
CA ARG A 124 47.40 36.66 18.40
C ARG A 124 46.03 36.93 19.03
N GLY A 125 45.32 35.97 19.62
CA GLY A 125 45.69 34.69 20.20
C GLY A 125 45.15 34.68 21.62
N THR A 126 44.36 33.68 22.01
CA THR A 126 44.33 33.12 23.37
C THR A 126 43.41 31.91 23.38
N GLU A 127 43.95 30.88 23.99
CA GLU A 127 43.39 29.57 24.21
C GLU A 127 42.20 29.67 25.17
N ASN A 128 41.12 28.95 24.86
CA ASN A 128 40.16 28.53 25.88
C ASN A 128 39.87 27.04 25.64
N LYS A 129 40.70 26.22 26.28
CA LYS A 129 40.46 24.79 26.51
C LYS A 129 39.16 24.65 27.30
N ARG A 130 38.07 24.35 26.59
CA ARG A 130 36.84 23.84 27.20
C ARG A 130 37.06 22.35 27.49
N PRO A 131 36.73 21.85 28.70
CA PRO A 131 36.88 20.44 29.02
C PRO A 131 36.08 19.58 28.04
N GLN A 132 36.76 18.65 27.36
CA GLN A 132 36.08 17.54 26.71
C GLN A 132 35.44 16.68 27.80
N ALA A 133 34.14 16.89 28.01
CA ALA A 133 33.31 15.83 28.56
C ALA A 133 33.23 14.75 27.48
N HIS A 134 33.81 13.59 27.75
CA HIS A 134 33.60 12.38 26.98
C HIS A 134 32.09 12.12 26.89
N ALA A 135 31.49 12.37 25.73
CA ALA A 135 30.17 11.84 25.40
C ALA A 135 30.36 10.38 24.97
N PRO A 136 29.83 9.40 25.72
CA PRO A 136 29.77 8.03 25.25
C PRO A 136 28.67 7.93 24.19
N TYR A 137 28.87 7.07 23.19
CA TYR A 137 27.95 6.77 22.09
C TYR A 137 27.84 7.82 20.98
N SER A 138 28.79 7.77 20.04
CA SER A 138 28.55 8.09 18.64
C SER A 138 27.60 7.04 18.04
N GLY A 139 26.31 7.10 18.40
CA GLY A 139 25.27 6.42 17.65
C GLY A 139 25.09 7.11 16.31
N SER A 140 25.09 6.34 15.22
CA SER A 140 24.77 6.85 13.89
C SER A 140 23.45 7.62 13.95
N ARG A 141 23.45 8.87 13.50
CA ARG A 141 22.21 9.65 13.37
C ARG A 141 21.28 8.87 12.43
N PRO A 142 20.04 8.54 12.85
CA PRO A 142 19.10 7.81 12.00
C PRO A 142 18.89 8.53 10.68
N SER A 143 18.85 7.77 9.60
CA SER A 143 18.48 8.28 8.28
C SER A 143 17.03 8.76 8.30
N GLN A 144 16.69 9.73 7.44
CA GLN A 144 15.32 10.24 7.34
C GLN A 144 14.30 9.11 7.05
N SER A 145 14.70 8.11 6.27
CA SER A 145 13.88 6.92 6.00
C SER A 145 13.61 6.06 7.23
N GLU A 146 14.58 5.94 8.14
CA GLU A 146 14.39 5.21 9.40
C GLU A 146 13.40 5.96 10.29
N ILE A 147 13.54 7.29 10.41
CA ILE A 147 12.61 8.13 11.18
C ILE A 147 11.18 8.03 10.65
N GLU A 148 10.98 8.08 9.33
CA GLU A 148 9.65 7.93 8.73
C GLU A 148 9.05 6.53 8.96
N SER A 149 9.89 5.49 8.94
CA SER A 149 9.47 4.10 9.18
C SER A 149 9.02 3.87 10.62
N GLU A 150 9.75 4.43 11.59
CA GLU A 150 9.40 4.37 13.00
C GLU A 150 8.11 5.17 13.26
N TYR A 151 7.95 6.36 12.68
CA TYR A 151 6.73 7.16 12.79
C TYR A 151 5.47 6.43 12.29
N ARG A 152 5.57 5.73 11.15
CA ARG A 152 4.44 4.92 10.64
C ARG A 152 4.14 3.74 11.55
N THR A 153 5.18 3.13 12.11
CA THR A 153 5.02 1.98 13.01
C THR A 153 4.31 2.41 14.30
N ASP A 154 4.70 3.56 14.87
CA ASP A 154 4.07 4.13 16.07
C ASP A 154 2.60 4.50 15.82
N GLN A 155 2.28 5.09 14.67
CA GLN A 155 0.89 5.38 14.25
C GLN A 155 0.02 4.10 14.19
N ILE A 156 0.57 2.99 13.70
CA ILE A 156 -0.16 1.72 13.66
C ILE A 156 -0.38 1.18 15.07
N LEU A 157 0.65 1.23 15.92
CA LEU A 157 0.57 0.72 17.29
C LEU A 157 -0.40 1.53 18.15
N MET A 158 -0.43 2.85 18.02
CA MET A 158 -1.40 3.71 18.71
C MET A 158 -2.86 3.38 18.33
N ASN A 159 -3.11 3.00 17.07
CA ASN A 159 -4.43 2.60 16.61
C ASN A 159 -4.82 1.19 17.09
N LEU A 160 -3.86 0.28 17.23
CA LEU A 160 -4.12 -1.09 17.68
C LEU A 160 -4.25 -1.21 19.20
N TYR A 161 -3.56 -0.35 19.95
CA TYR A 161 -3.48 -0.40 21.42
C TYR A 161 -3.74 0.98 22.05
N PRO A 162 -4.97 1.53 21.94
CA PRO A 162 -5.28 2.87 22.45
C PRO A 162 -5.15 3.01 23.98
N GLU A 163 -5.26 1.90 24.72
CA GLU A 163 -5.10 1.86 26.19
C GLU A 163 -3.63 1.89 26.64
N GLN A 164 -2.68 1.58 25.75
CA GLN A 164 -1.27 1.75 26.04
C GLN A 164 -0.88 3.18 25.66
N GLN A 165 -0.51 4.00 26.66
CA GLN A 165 0.12 5.31 26.41
C GLN A 165 1.52 5.09 25.80
N ILE A 166 1.57 4.77 24.52
CA ILE A 166 2.80 4.69 23.75
C ILE A 166 3.27 6.12 23.53
N ARG A 167 4.31 6.52 24.28
CA ARG A 167 4.98 7.80 24.07
C ARG A 167 5.86 7.70 22.82
N PRO A 168 5.76 8.65 21.88
CA PRO A 168 6.67 8.72 20.75
C PRO A 168 8.11 8.83 21.25
N ARG A 169 9.06 8.16 20.57
CA ARG A 169 10.46 8.06 21.01
C ARG A 169 11.38 9.20 20.55
N TRP A 170 10.81 10.32 20.12
CA TRP A 170 11.53 11.49 19.61
C TRP A 170 11.22 12.76 20.40
#